data_AF-Q6J9J0-F1
#
_entry.id   AF-Q6J9J0-F1
#
_cell.length_a   1.000
_cell.length_b   1.000
_cell.length_c   1.000
_cell.angle_alpha   90.00
_cell.angle_beta   90.00
_cell.angle_gamma   90.00
#
_symmetry.space_group_name_H-M   'P 1'
#
loop_
_entity.id
_entity.type
_entity.pdbx_description
1 polymer ?
#
loop_
_entity_poly.entity_id
_entity_poly.type
_entity_poly.pdbx_seq_one_letter_code
_entity_poly.pdbx_strand_id
1 'polypeptide(L)'
;SSQLALAKMVCSDSPFAGALRKRLLVLQRVFYALSNKYHDKGKVKQQQHSPESSSGSADVHSVSERPRSSTDALIEMGVRTGLSLLFALLRQSWMMPVSGPGLSLCNDVIHTAIEVVSSLPPLSLANESKIPPMGLDCLSQVTTFLKGVTIPNSGADTLGRRLASELLL
;
A
#
# COMPACT_ATOMS: atom_id res chain seq x y z
N SER A 1 -0.47 -19.80 -45.02
CA SER A 1 -1.44 -18.75 -44.64
C SER A 1 -2.42 -19.19 -43.55
N SER A 2 -2.74 -20.48 -43.39
CA SER A 2 -3.66 -20.98 -42.34
C SER A 2 -3.08 -21.09 -40.93
N GLN A 3 -1.81 -21.48 -40.76
CA GLN A 3 -1.17 -21.59 -39.43
C GLN A 3 -0.94 -20.24 -38.74
N LEU A 4 -0.65 -19.18 -39.50
CA LEU A 4 -0.49 -17.82 -38.96
C LEU A 4 -1.81 -17.30 -38.38
N ALA A 5 -2.93 -17.60 -39.03
CA ALA A 5 -4.26 -17.21 -38.56
C ALA A 5 -4.65 -17.97 -37.28
N LEU A 6 -4.34 -19.27 -37.20
CA LEU A 6 -4.53 -20.07 -35.99
C LEU A 6 -3.64 -19.59 -34.84
N ALA A 7 -2.35 -19.31 -35.10
CA ALA A 7 -1.44 -18.79 -34.08
C ALA A 7 -1.91 -17.44 -33.52
N LYS A 8 -2.40 -16.52 -34.37
CA LYS A 8 -3.00 -15.26 -33.90
C LYS A 8 -4.24 -15.50 -33.04
N MET A 9 -5.12 -16.40 -33.45
CA MET A 9 -6.35 -16.71 -32.73
C MET A 9 -6.06 -17.35 -31.36
N VAL A 10 -5.14 -18.31 -31.30
CA VAL A 10 -4.70 -18.98 -30.07
C VAL A 10 -3.94 -18.03 -29.13
N CYS A 11 -3.15 -17.09 -29.67
CA CYS A 11 -2.52 -16.05 -28.86
C CYS A 11 -3.53 -15.03 -28.31
N SER A 12 -4.60 -14.70 -29.05
CA SER A 12 -5.67 -13.82 -28.55
C SER A 12 -6.61 -14.49 -27.55
N ASP A 13 -6.75 -15.81 -27.63
CA ASP A 13 -7.62 -16.63 -26.77
C ASP A 13 -6.84 -17.30 -25.63
N SER A 14 -5.54 -17.01 -25.53
CA SER A 14 -4.71 -17.48 -24.43
C SER A 14 -5.16 -16.82 -23.11
N PRO A 15 -5.22 -17.56 -21.99
CA PRO A 15 -5.51 -16.98 -20.67
C PRO A 15 -4.55 -15.83 -20.32
N PHE A 16 -3.34 -15.82 -20.89
CA PHE A 16 -2.39 -14.73 -20.78
C PHE A 16 -2.89 -13.43 -21.46
N ALA A 17 -3.44 -13.51 -22.67
CA ALA A 17 -3.98 -12.35 -23.38
C ALA A 17 -5.21 -11.77 -22.65
N GLY A 18 -6.06 -12.63 -22.09
CA GLY A 18 -7.16 -12.22 -21.23
C GLY A 18 -6.69 -11.48 -19.97
N ALA A 19 -5.68 -12.03 -19.27
CA ALA A 19 -5.08 -11.39 -18.10
C ALA A 19 -4.40 -10.06 -18.45
N LEU A 20 -3.66 -10.01 -19.56
CA LEU A 20 -3.00 -8.81 -20.06
C LEU A 20 -4.01 -7.72 -20.42
N ARG A 21 -5.12 -8.07 -21.07
CA ARG A 21 -6.19 -7.13 -21.42
C ARG A 21 -6.85 -6.54 -20.18
N LYS A 22 -7.11 -7.35 -19.15
CA LYS A 22 -7.64 -6.86 -17.86
C LYS A 22 -6.66 -5.88 -17.20
N ARG A 23 -5.37 -6.22 -17.15
CA ARG A 23 -4.32 -5.33 -16.62
C ARG A 23 -4.22 -4.02 -17.40
N LEU A 24 -4.31 -4.07 -18.73
CA LEU A 24 -4.26 -2.88 -19.58
C LEU A 24 -5.46 -1.95 -19.34
N LEU A 25 -6.67 -2.51 -19.17
CA LEU A 25 -7.86 -1.71 -18.87
C LEU A 25 -7.79 -1.02 -17.50
N VAL A 26 -7.26 -1.70 -16.49
CA VAL A 26 -7.02 -1.06 -15.17
C VAL A 26 -6.00 0.06 -15.31
N LEU A 27 -4.88 -0.18 -16.01
CA LEU A 27 -3.86 0.83 -16.23
C LEU A 27 -4.40 2.04 -17.02
N GLN A 28 -5.25 1.81 -18.02
CA GLN A 28 -5.92 2.87 -18.77
C GLN A 28 -6.84 3.71 -17.87
N ARG A 29 -7.60 3.07 -16.97
CA ARG A 29 -8.46 3.78 -16.00
C ARG A 29 -7.63 4.63 -15.02
N VAL A 30 -6.52 4.08 -14.54
CA VAL A 30 -5.58 4.80 -13.66
C VAL A 30 -4.94 5.98 -14.40
N PHE A 31 -4.44 5.76 -15.61
CA PHE A 31 -3.85 6.82 -16.44
C PHE A 31 -4.86 7.94 -16.74
N TYR A 32 -6.10 7.59 -17.05
CA TYR A 32 -7.15 8.57 -17.29
C TYR A 32 -7.46 9.39 -16.02
N ALA A 33 -7.58 8.75 -14.85
CA ALA A 33 -7.78 9.45 -13.58
C ALA A 33 -6.62 10.40 -13.25
N LEU A 34 -5.37 9.95 -13.47
CA LEU A 34 -4.17 10.76 -13.27
C LEU A 34 -4.09 11.94 -14.27
N SER A 35 -4.39 11.68 -15.54
CA SER A 35 -4.42 12.69 -16.59
C SER A 35 -5.47 13.76 -16.30
N ASN A 36 -6.69 13.35 -15.89
CA ASN A 36 -7.74 14.29 -15.51
C ASN A 36 -7.35 15.13 -14.28
N LYS A 37 -6.65 14.52 -13.31
CA LYS A 37 -6.11 15.23 -12.13
C LYS A 37 -5.00 16.23 -12.46
N TYR A 38 -4.26 16.05 -13.55
CA TYR A 38 -3.13 16.92 -13.93
C TYR A 38 -3.46 17.94 -15.03
N HIS A 39 -4.36 17.60 -15.96
CA HIS A 39 -4.76 18.49 -17.07
C HIS A 39 -5.97 19.37 -16.77
N ASP A 40 -6.78 19.07 -15.74
CA ASP A 40 -7.89 19.93 -15.32
C ASP A 40 -7.44 21.04 -14.33
N LYS A 41 -6.32 21.71 -14.65
CA LYS A 41 -5.90 22.96 -13.98
C LYS A 41 -6.48 24.21 -14.66
N GLY A 42 -7.35 24.03 -15.66
CA GLY A 42 -7.83 25.11 -16.54
C GLY A 42 -9.18 25.73 -16.20
N LYS A 43 -9.97 25.18 -15.25
CA LYS A 43 -11.35 25.66 -15.02
C LYS A 43 -11.83 25.74 -13.58
N VAL A 44 -10.96 26.09 -12.64
CA VAL A 44 -11.43 26.64 -11.34
C VAL A 44 -10.89 28.07 -11.20
N LYS A 45 -11.72 29.00 -11.67
CA LYS A 45 -11.55 30.44 -11.55
C LYS A 45 -11.98 30.85 -10.13
N GLN A 46 -11.18 31.71 -9.48
CA GLN A 46 -11.52 32.53 -8.31
C GLN A 46 -11.57 31.76 -6.98
N GLN A 47 -10.80 32.08 -5.93
CA GLN A 47 -10.64 33.42 -5.34
C GLN A 47 -9.39 33.49 -4.42
N GLN A 48 -8.56 34.51 -4.69
CA GLN A 48 -7.65 35.31 -3.84
C GLN A 48 -7.47 34.88 -2.35
N HIS A 49 -6.27 34.90 -1.78
CA HIS A 49 -5.48 36.12 -1.54
C HIS A 49 -4.01 35.78 -1.18
N SER A 50 -3.05 36.47 -1.81
CA SER A 50 -1.67 36.68 -1.33
C SER A 50 -1.63 38.01 -0.52
N PRO A 51 -0.60 38.28 0.31
CA PRO A 51 0.64 38.94 -0.18
C PRO A 51 1.92 38.26 0.35
N GLU A 52 2.99 38.13 -0.45
CA GLU A 52 4.20 39.02 -0.46
C GLU A 52 4.74 39.33 0.94
N SER A 53 5.98 39.08 1.35
CA SER A 53 7.27 39.26 0.67
C SER A 53 8.41 38.85 1.63
N SER A 54 9.63 38.73 1.08
CA SER A 54 10.93 39.06 1.69
C SER A 54 11.98 37.95 1.72
N SER A 55 13.13 38.40 1.24
CA SER A 55 14.41 37.78 1.00
C SER A 55 15.28 37.71 2.27
N GLY A 56 16.05 36.63 2.38
CA GLY A 56 17.43 36.70 2.87
C GLY A 56 17.69 36.29 4.33
N SER A 57 18.88 35.69 4.49
CA SER A 57 19.71 35.64 5.70
C SER A 57 19.44 34.53 6.72
N ALA A 58 20.57 33.97 7.17
CA ALA A 58 20.74 32.90 8.13
C ALA A 58 20.38 33.29 9.57
N ASP A 59 20.37 32.24 10.39
CA ASP A 59 20.49 32.17 11.85
C ASP A 59 19.24 32.28 12.73
N VAL A 60 19.04 31.15 13.42
CA VAL A 60 18.77 30.99 14.86
C VAL A 60 17.43 31.47 15.42
N HIS A 61 16.75 30.45 15.96
CA HIS A 61 15.67 30.44 16.94
C HIS A 61 14.27 30.87 16.50
N SER A 62 13.33 30.06 17.01
CA SER A 62 11.90 30.30 17.21
C SER A 62 10.93 29.81 16.13
N VAL A 63 11.02 28.51 15.78
CA VAL A 63 9.79 27.82 15.38
C VAL A 63 9.06 27.43 16.66
N SER A 64 8.00 28.17 16.92
CA SER A 64 6.93 27.83 17.86
C SER A 64 6.58 26.34 17.78
N GLU A 65 7.14 25.55 18.71
CA GLU A 65 6.59 24.25 19.04
C GLU A 65 5.24 24.50 19.71
N ARG A 66 4.18 24.58 18.91
CA ARG A 66 2.87 24.19 19.43
C ARG A 66 3.05 22.80 20.03
N PRO A 67 2.74 22.59 21.32
CA PRO A 67 2.94 21.30 21.93
C PRO A 67 2.14 20.29 21.12
N ARG A 68 2.83 19.35 20.45
CA ARG A 68 2.21 18.09 20.05
C ARG A 68 1.51 17.59 21.31
N SER A 69 0.20 17.40 21.24
CA SER A 69 -0.58 16.99 22.40
C SER A 69 0.13 15.79 23.02
N SER A 70 0.36 15.78 24.34
CA SER A 70 1.03 14.66 25.02
C SER A 70 0.36 13.32 24.71
N THR A 71 -0.95 13.35 24.42
CA THR A 71 -1.73 12.21 23.91
C THR A 71 -1.26 11.74 22.53
N ASP A 72 -0.95 12.64 21.60
CA ASP A 72 -0.49 12.27 20.25
C ASP A 72 0.89 11.62 20.30
N ALA A 73 1.77 12.10 21.18
CA ALA A 73 3.08 11.47 21.40
C ALA A 73 2.95 10.06 21.97
N LEU A 74 2.00 9.85 22.89
CA LEU A 74 1.72 8.51 23.44
C LEU A 74 1.08 7.58 22.39
N ILE A 75 0.18 8.09 21.57
CA ILE A 75 -0.42 7.33 20.45
C ILE A 75 0.67 6.94 19.46
N GLU A 76 1.52 7.89 19.05
CA GLU A 76 2.63 7.64 18.13
C GLU A 76 3.61 6.59 18.69
N MET A 77 3.99 6.71 19.97
CA MET A 77 4.85 5.74 20.63
C MET A 77 4.20 4.36 20.67
N GLY A 78 2.93 4.27 21.07
CA GLY A 78 2.18 3.01 21.14
C GLY A 78 2.03 2.33 19.78
N VAL A 79 1.72 3.10 18.74
CA VAL A 79 1.58 2.59 17.36
C VAL A 79 2.92 2.09 16.81
N ARG A 80 3.99 2.87 16.95
CA ARG A 80 5.33 2.48 16.45
C ARG A 80 5.87 1.24 17.15
N THR A 81 5.73 1.19 18.47
CA THR A 81 6.17 0.03 19.28
C THR A 81 5.30 -1.19 19.00
N GLY A 82 3.98 -1.02 18.91
CA GLY A 82 3.03 -2.08 18.59
C GLY A 82 3.28 -2.70 17.22
N LEU A 83 3.48 -1.88 16.17
CA LEU A 83 3.82 -2.38 14.83
C LEU A 83 5.17 -3.10 14.80
N SER A 84 6.18 -2.56 15.50
CA SER A 84 7.49 -3.19 15.59
C SER A 84 7.41 -4.56 16.27
N LEU A 85 6.64 -4.67 17.36
CA LEU A 85 6.39 -5.92 18.05
C LEU A 85 5.61 -6.90 17.17
N LEU A 86 4.56 -6.43 16.50
CA LEU A 86 3.76 -7.26 15.58
C LEU A 86 4.65 -7.86 14.49
N PHE A 87 5.46 -7.04 13.81
CA PHE A 87 6.36 -7.53 12.76
C PHE A 87 7.40 -8.51 13.29
N ALA A 88 7.93 -8.29 14.50
CA ALA A 88 8.85 -9.22 15.14
C ALA A 88 8.18 -10.57 15.42
N LEU A 89 6.96 -10.57 15.97
CA LEU A 89 6.19 -11.78 16.26
C LEU A 89 5.82 -12.55 15.00
N LEU A 90 5.41 -11.85 13.93
CA LEU A 90 5.10 -12.47 12.64
C LEU A 90 6.35 -13.12 12.03
N ARG A 91 7.51 -12.44 12.05
CA ARG A 91 8.80 -13.03 11.61
C ARG A 91 9.18 -14.23 12.46
N GLN A 92 9.05 -14.12 13.78
CA GLN A 92 9.35 -15.21 14.70
C GLN A 92 8.45 -16.43 14.44
N SER A 93 7.17 -16.22 14.12
CA SER A 93 6.22 -17.29 13.81
C SER A 93 6.63 -18.11 12.58
N TRP A 94 7.38 -17.55 11.63
CA TRP A 94 7.91 -18.31 10.50
C TRP A 94 9.26 -18.96 10.78
N MET A 95 10.07 -18.38 11.67
CA MET A 95 11.40 -18.89 12.02
C MET A 95 11.34 -20.02 13.06
N MET A 96 10.28 -20.07 13.87
CA MET A 96 10.15 -21.09 14.91
C MET A 96 9.76 -22.44 14.28
N PRO A 97 10.48 -23.54 14.58
CA PRO A 97 10.10 -24.85 14.08
C PRO A 97 8.72 -25.19 14.61
N VAL A 98 7.78 -25.38 13.68
CA VAL A 98 6.40 -25.77 13.99
C VAL A 98 6.42 -27.10 14.74
N SER A 99 6.04 -27.10 16.02
CA SER A 99 5.87 -28.30 16.85
C SER A 99 4.64 -29.15 16.46
N GLY A 100 4.14 -29.01 15.23
CA GLY A 100 2.98 -29.72 14.72
C GLY A 100 2.62 -29.29 13.30
N PRO A 101 1.81 -30.07 12.58
CA PRO A 101 1.49 -29.79 11.18
C PRO A 101 0.65 -28.50 11.08
N GLY A 102 1.18 -27.47 10.41
CA GLY A 102 0.36 -26.50 9.67
C GLY A 102 -0.18 -25.26 10.39
N LEU A 103 0.24 -24.95 11.63
CA LEU A 103 -0.23 -23.74 12.33
C LEU A 103 0.87 -22.67 12.39
N SER A 104 1.02 -21.91 11.29
CA SER A 104 1.76 -20.65 11.33
C SER A 104 0.79 -19.52 11.61
N LEU A 105 0.78 -19.04 12.86
CA LEU A 105 -0.03 -17.89 13.31
C LEU A 105 0.05 -16.71 12.33
N CYS A 106 1.23 -16.47 11.77
CA CYS A 106 1.41 -15.40 10.80
C CYS A 106 0.56 -15.59 9.53
N ASN A 107 0.42 -16.81 9.02
CA ASN A 107 -0.39 -17.07 7.83
C ASN A 107 -1.87 -16.84 8.13
N ASP A 108 -2.36 -17.24 9.31
CA ASP A 108 -3.73 -16.98 9.74
C ASP A 108 -4.03 -15.47 9.87
N VAL A 109 -3.07 -14.71 10.41
CA VAL A 109 -3.18 -13.25 10.52
C VAL A 109 -3.24 -12.59 9.15
N ILE A 110 -2.36 -12.98 8.21
CA ILE A 110 -2.37 -12.42 6.85
C ILE A 110 -3.64 -12.83 6.11
N HIS A 111 -4.11 -14.07 6.26
CA HIS A 111 -5.36 -14.53 5.67
C HIS A 111 -6.55 -13.71 6.17
N THR A 112 -6.65 -13.51 7.48
CA THR A 112 -7.71 -12.68 8.09
C THR A 112 -7.64 -11.24 7.55
N ALA A 113 -6.45 -10.67 7.38
CA ALA A 113 -6.29 -9.34 6.79
C ALA A 113 -6.80 -9.29 5.33
N ILE A 114 -6.54 -10.33 4.52
CA ILE A 114 -7.07 -10.43 3.15
C ILE A 114 -8.61 -10.47 3.17
N GLU A 115 -9.21 -11.27 4.04
CA GLU A 115 -10.68 -11.37 4.16
C GLU A 115 -11.30 -10.02 4.54
N VAL A 116 -10.71 -9.32 5.52
CA VAL A 116 -11.16 -7.99 5.93
C VAL A 116 -11.06 -7.01 4.76
N VAL A 117 -9.91 -6.91 4.10
CA VAL A 117 -9.73 -6.00 2.96
C VAL A 117 -10.68 -6.32 1.81
N SER A 118 -10.92 -7.61 1.55
CA SER A 118 -11.85 -8.07 0.51
C SER A 118 -13.31 -7.78 0.84
N SER A 119 -13.66 -7.69 2.13
CA SER A 119 -15.01 -7.32 2.60
C SER A 119 -15.30 -5.82 2.52
N LEU A 120 -14.27 -4.98 2.37
CA LEU A 120 -14.44 -3.54 2.27
C LEU A 120 -15.08 -3.16 0.92
N PRO A 121 -15.96 -2.15 0.87
CA PRO A 121 -16.43 -1.58 -0.39
C PRO A 121 -15.25 -1.17 -1.29
N PRO A 122 -15.37 -1.31 -2.62
CA PRO A 122 -14.31 -0.91 -3.53
C PRO A 122 -13.92 0.56 -3.31
N LEU A 123 -12.62 0.86 -3.37
CA LEU A 123 -12.07 2.20 -3.14
C LEU A 123 -12.21 2.76 -1.70
N SER A 124 -12.65 1.96 -0.72
CA SER A 124 -12.77 2.39 0.69
C SER A 124 -11.49 3.01 1.24
N LEU A 125 -10.33 2.46 0.86
CA LEU A 125 -9.01 2.95 1.27
C LEU A 125 -8.36 3.87 0.23
N ALA A 126 -8.97 4.08 -0.93
CA ALA A 126 -8.38 4.89 -2.00
C ALA A 126 -8.45 6.39 -1.72
N ASN A 127 -9.31 6.81 -0.78
CA ASN A 127 -9.40 8.22 -0.40
C ASN A 127 -8.53 8.51 0.82
N GLU A 128 -7.23 8.70 0.58
CA GLU A 128 -6.22 9.02 1.60
C GLU A 128 -6.60 10.24 2.46
N SER A 129 -7.38 11.19 1.91
CA SER A 129 -7.84 12.38 2.64
C SER A 129 -8.75 12.08 3.84
N LYS A 130 -9.37 10.89 3.90
CA LYS A 130 -10.19 10.44 5.04
C LYS A 130 -9.39 9.65 6.07
N ILE A 131 -8.14 9.30 5.77
CA ILE A 131 -7.27 8.51 6.65
C ILE A 131 -6.38 9.51 7.42
N PRO A 132 -6.34 9.44 8.76
CA PRO A 132 -5.41 10.26 9.53
C PRO A 132 -3.96 10.05 9.07
N PRO A 133 -3.09 11.07 9.13
CA PRO A 133 -1.70 10.96 8.66
C PRO A 133 -0.94 9.78 9.31
N MET A 134 -1.16 9.55 10.61
CA MET A 134 -0.59 8.39 11.31
C MET A 134 -1.09 7.04 10.75
N GLY A 135 -2.33 6.97 10.29
CA GLY A 135 -2.89 5.78 9.64
C GLY A 135 -2.24 5.50 8.28
N LEU A 136 -1.94 6.54 7.51
CA LEU A 136 -1.20 6.41 6.24
C LEU A 136 0.24 5.91 6.48
N ASP A 137 0.92 6.43 7.50
CA ASP A 137 2.25 5.96 7.89
C ASP A 137 2.24 4.48 8.33
N CYS A 138 1.19 4.05 9.05
CA CYS A 138 1.00 2.65 9.41
C CYS A 138 0.84 1.76 8.18
N LEU A 139 -0.04 2.14 7.25
CA LEU A 139 -0.27 1.40 6.01
C LEU A 139 1.01 1.29 5.18
N SER A 140 1.80 2.36 5.10
CA SER A 140 3.11 2.38 4.44
C SER A 140 4.10 1.41 5.07
N GLN A 141 4.17 1.38 6.41
CA GLN A 141 5.03 0.43 7.14
C GLN A 141 4.60 -1.03 6.94
N VAL A 142 3.30 -1.32 7.02
CA VAL A 142 2.75 -2.67 6.75
C VAL A 142 3.04 -3.10 5.31
N THR A 143 2.85 -2.20 4.34
CA THR A 143 3.16 -2.46 2.93
C THR A 143 4.64 -2.77 2.74
N THR A 144 5.53 -2.02 3.39
CA THR A 144 6.98 -2.23 3.33
C THR A 144 7.37 -3.57 3.96
N PHE A 145 6.76 -3.93 5.09
CA PHE A 145 6.94 -5.23 5.71
C PHE A 145 6.53 -6.37 4.78
N LEU A 146 5.32 -6.31 4.22
CA LEU A 146 4.80 -7.34 3.29
C LEU A 146 5.68 -7.47 2.04
N LYS A 147 6.17 -6.36 1.47
CA LYS A 147 7.15 -6.40 0.38
C LYS A 147 8.45 -7.11 0.78
N GLY A 148 8.91 -6.91 2.02
CA GLY A 148 10.05 -7.65 2.55
C GLY A 148 9.78 -9.15 2.71
N VAL A 149 8.54 -9.53 3.00
CA VAL A 149 8.10 -10.93 3.14
C VAL A 149 8.12 -11.65 1.80
N THR A 150 7.71 -11.02 0.70
CA THR A 150 7.61 -11.68 -0.61
C THR A 150 8.96 -12.08 -1.24
N ILE A 151 10.07 -11.58 -0.72
CA ILE A 151 11.44 -11.90 -1.17
C ILE A 151 11.78 -13.35 -0.78
N PRO A 152 12.45 -14.15 -1.64
CA PRO A 152 12.76 -15.56 -1.37
C PRO A 152 13.63 -15.82 -0.13
N ASN A 153 14.38 -14.83 0.35
CA ASN A 153 15.25 -14.94 1.54
C ASN A 153 14.68 -14.22 2.78
N SER A 154 13.36 -14.05 2.85
CA SER A 154 12.70 -13.29 3.93
C SER A 154 12.55 -14.04 5.26
N GLY A 155 12.78 -15.35 5.25
CA GLY A 155 12.47 -16.25 6.37
C GLY A 155 11.01 -16.69 6.42
N ALA A 156 10.14 -16.15 5.56
CA ALA A 156 8.75 -16.60 5.45
C ALA A 156 8.63 -17.89 4.64
N ASP A 157 7.65 -18.72 4.99
CA ASP A 157 7.31 -19.94 4.27
C ASP A 157 6.66 -19.66 2.90
N THR A 158 6.49 -20.69 2.08
CA THR A 158 5.92 -20.54 0.72
C THR A 158 4.50 -19.99 0.73
N LEU A 159 3.69 -20.40 1.71
CA LEU A 159 2.33 -19.91 1.88
C LEU A 159 2.29 -18.45 2.34
N GLY A 160 3.09 -18.07 3.35
CA GLY A 160 3.18 -16.69 3.82
C GLY A 160 3.62 -15.71 2.74
N ARG A 161 4.58 -16.11 1.88
CA ARG A 161 4.97 -15.30 0.71
C ARG A 161 3.84 -15.12 -0.30
N ARG A 162 3.04 -16.17 -0.53
CA ARG A 162 1.88 -16.11 -1.43
C ARG A 162 0.80 -15.20 -0.87
N LEU A 163 0.43 -15.37 0.40
CA LEU A 163 -0.57 -14.54 1.07
C LEU A 163 -0.15 -13.06 1.13
N ALA A 164 1.12 -12.79 1.45
CA ALA A 164 1.63 -11.42 1.43
C ALA A 164 1.58 -10.79 0.03
N SER A 165 1.83 -11.58 -1.02
CA SER A 165 1.71 -11.10 -2.40
C SER A 165 0.26 -10.82 -2.78
N GLU A 166 -0.68 -11.65 -2.31
CA GLU A 166 -2.11 -11.49 -2.56
C GLU A 166 -2.67 -10.25 -1.86
N LEU A 167 -2.27 -9.97 -0.61
CA LEU A 167 -2.69 -8.78 0.13
C LEU A 167 -2.15 -7.47 -0.48
N LEU A 168 -1.05 -7.54 -1.24
CA LEU A 168 -0.44 -6.39 -1.92
C LEU A 168 -1.06 -6.08 -3.31
N LEU A 169 -1.89 -6.98 -3.85
CA LEU A 169 -2.50 -6.88 -5.18
C LEU A 169 -3.90 -6.27 -5.12
#